data_AF-A0A7Y2I1J9-F1
#
_entry.id   AF-A0A7Y2I1J9-F1
#
_cell.length_a   1.000
_cell.length_b   1.000
_cell.length_c   1.000
_cell.angle_alpha   90.00
_cell.angle_beta   90.00
_cell.angle_gamma   90.00
#
_symmetry.space_group_name_H-M   'P 1'
#
loop_
_entity.id
_entity.type
_entity.pdbx_description
1 polymer ?
#
loop_
_entity_poly.entity_id
_entity_poly.type
_entity_poly.pdbx_seq_one_letter_code
_entity_poly.pdbx_strand_id
1 'polypeptide(L)'
;MLRVSLRAPIASLALAMTSWTMADSPLLHEQVSHGQRLNLEDNARHAQVLGALVYTDVTIEADASPLSTMLRWLEDAIGVQIVLRAEDADADRPITLQIEQQPALTTLEFMLDQCGPFDDWTWQLRRGVVEIGPKSRLAASSALELRVYPILDLLTVSPDYGPAPGLDMERALTQNQETGTTVGSIVASPKERVASKSPEETGRTLATLLTEIIEPEQWSTAGGPAQLRYHRGALIVRAPDFVHRQINGYAFAPARPRSVAPRRVEYRSGRTLIGR
;
A
#
# COMPACT_ATOMS: atom_id res chain seq x y z
N MET A 1 -16.35 -51.84 -14.66
CA MET A 1 -16.38 -52.70 -13.47
C MET A 1 -15.03 -53.36 -13.29
N LEU A 2 -14.22 -52.91 -12.33
CA LEU A 2 -13.23 -53.77 -11.65
C LEU A 2 -12.96 -53.11 -10.29
N ARG A 3 -13.45 -53.74 -9.23
CA ARG A 3 -13.18 -53.38 -7.83
C ARG A 3 -11.91 -54.12 -7.41
N VAL A 4 -10.95 -53.41 -6.82
CA VAL A 4 -9.91 -54.04 -6.00
C VAL A 4 -9.93 -53.37 -4.63
N SER A 5 -10.22 -54.20 -3.65
CA SER A 5 -10.31 -53.91 -2.22
C SER A 5 -9.03 -54.42 -1.56
N LEU A 6 -8.38 -53.61 -0.73
CA LEU A 6 -7.44 -54.09 0.27
C LEU A 6 -7.55 -53.22 1.54
N ARG A 7 -7.91 -53.89 2.64
CA ARG A 7 -7.90 -53.39 4.02
C ARG A 7 -6.53 -53.70 4.66
N ALA A 8 -5.94 -52.67 5.27
CA ALA A 8 -5.15 -52.58 6.52
C ALA A 8 -3.95 -53.56 6.77
N PRO A 9 -2.90 -53.12 7.51
CA PRO A 9 -3.04 -52.92 8.96
C PRO A 9 -2.46 -51.61 9.51
N ILE A 10 -2.96 -51.29 10.70
CA ILE A 10 -2.54 -50.21 11.60
C ILE A 10 -1.12 -50.52 12.10
N ALA A 11 -0.19 -49.59 11.90
CA ALA A 11 1.10 -49.59 12.57
C ALA A 11 1.27 -48.25 13.29
N SER A 12 1.14 -48.29 14.61
CA SER A 12 1.50 -47.21 15.53
C SER A 12 2.97 -46.86 15.35
N LEU A 13 3.29 -45.63 14.99
CA LEU A 13 4.66 -45.11 15.03
C LEU A 13 4.79 -44.15 16.22
N ALA A 14 5.70 -44.50 17.11
CA ALA A 14 6.03 -43.75 18.31
C ALA A 14 6.56 -42.35 18.00
N LEU A 15 6.15 -41.38 18.81
CA LEU A 15 6.68 -40.02 18.87
C LEU A 15 8.16 -40.09 19.29
N ALA A 16 9.09 -39.88 18.36
CA ALA A 16 10.45 -39.49 18.70
C ALA A 16 10.45 -37.96 18.87
N MET A 17 10.39 -37.49 20.12
CA MET A 17 10.71 -36.11 20.46
C MET A 17 12.22 -35.90 20.31
N THR A 18 12.68 -35.62 19.09
CA THR A 18 14.00 -35.03 18.87
C THR A 18 13.88 -33.53 19.11
N SER A 19 14.53 -33.07 20.17
CA SER A 19 14.82 -31.67 20.45
C SER A 19 15.59 -31.06 19.28
N TRP A 20 14.97 -30.12 18.57
CA TRP A 20 15.66 -29.31 17.57
C TRP A 20 16.45 -28.23 18.31
N THR A 21 17.74 -28.47 18.50
CA THR A 21 18.70 -27.38 18.74
C THR A 21 18.76 -26.52 17.49
N MET A 22 18.44 -25.22 17.64
CA MET A 22 18.66 -24.17 16.65
C MET A 22 20.13 -24.17 16.21
N ALA A 23 20.41 -24.85 15.10
CA ALA A 23 21.62 -24.65 14.32
C ALA A 23 21.23 -23.79 13.11
N ASP A 24 21.91 -22.65 13.02
CA ASP A 24 21.84 -21.64 11.98
C ASP A 24 21.85 -22.30 10.58
N SER A 25 20.73 -22.23 9.87
CA SER A 25 20.54 -22.95 8.59
C SER A 25 20.85 -22.03 7.42
N PRO A 26 21.98 -22.21 6.70
CA PRO A 26 22.39 -21.32 5.60
C PRO A 26 21.42 -21.30 4.41
N LEU A 27 20.58 -22.34 4.26
CA LEU A 27 19.58 -22.44 3.20
C LEU A 27 18.44 -21.41 3.34
N LEU A 28 18.08 -21.01 4.56
CA LEU A 28 17.08 -19.95 4.78
C LEU A 28 17.64 -18.57 4.39
N HIS A 29 18.92 -18.33 4.69
CA HIS A 29 19.59 -17.09 4.32
C HIS A 29 19.71 -16.95 2.80
N GLU A 30 19.96 -18.05 2.07
CA GLU A 30 20.06 -18.08 0.61
C GLU A 30 18.69 -17.88 -0.08
N GLN A 31 17.62 -18.51 0.45
CA GLN A 31 16.25 -18.33 -0.08
C GLN A 31 15.71 -16.91 0.14
N VAL A 32 15.98 -16.30 1.29
CA VAL A 32 15.64 -14.89 1.56
C VAL A 32 16.43 -13.95 0.64
N SER A 33 17.72 -14.23 0.42
CA SER A 33 18.57 -13.44 -0.47
C SER A 33 18.13 -13.51 -1.94
N HIS A 34 17.65 -14.67 -2.39
CA HIS A 34 17.14 -14.86 -3.75
C HIS A 34 15.79 -14.16 -3.95
N GLY A 35 14.88 -14.25 -2.98
CA GLY A 35 13.61 -13.53 -2.99
C GLY A 35 13.77 -12.01 -2.95
N GLN A 36 14.75 -11.50 -2.20
CA GLN A 36 15.09 -10.07 -2.18
C GLN A 36 15.70 -9.60 -3.50
N ARG A 37 16.54 -10.40 -4.16
CA ARG A 37 17.13 -10.08 -5.47
C ARG A 37 16.09 -10.01 -6.60
N LEU A 38 15.17 -10.97 -6.64
CA LEU A 38 14.07 -10.97 -7.63
C LEU A 38 13.18 -9.73 -7.48
N ASN A 39 12.89 -9.33 -6.23
CA ASN A 39 12.12 -8.12 -5.94
C ASN A 39 12.87 -6.84 -6.40
N LEU A 40 14.20 -6.79 -6.27
CA LEU A 40 15.00 -5.63 -6.73
C LEU A 40 15.01 -5.46 -8.25
N GLU A 41 15.11 -6.54 -9.02
CA GLU A 41 15.07 -6.47 -10.48
C GLU A 41 13.68 -6.06 -11.00
N ASP A 42 12.63 -6.63 -10.42
CA ASP A 42 11.26 -6.26 -10.75
C ASP A 42 10.99 -4.80 -10.37
N ASN A 43 11.42 -4.35 -9.18
CA ASN A 43 11.33 -2.96 -8.77
C ASN A 43 12.11 -2.02 -9.69
N ALA A 44 13.28 -2.43 -10.21
CA ALA A 44 14.02 -1.61 -11.16
C ALA A 44 13.28 -1.44 -12.49
N ARG A 45 12.62 -2.49 -12.98
CA ARG A 45 11.77 -2.41 -14.18
C ARG A 45 10.53 -1.57 -13.92
N HIS A 46 9.86 -1.78 -12.79
CA HIS A 46 8.70 -0.98 -12.40
C HIS A 46 9.05 0.49 -12.21
N ALA A 47 10.23 0.79 -11.64
CA ALA A 47 10.74 2.15 -11.53
C ALA A 47 10.92 2.81 -12.90
N GLN A 48 11.45 2.08 -13.90
CA GLN A 48 11.59 2.59 -15.26
C GLN A 48 10.23 2.87 -15.91
N VAL A 49 9.29 1.94 -15.80
CA VAL A 49 7.92 2.10 -16.31
C VAL A 49 7.23 3.29 -15.66
N LEU A 50 7.23 3.36 -14.33
CA LEU A 50 6.61 4.45 -13.60
C LEU A 50 7.29 5.79 -13.91
N GLY A 51 8.62 5.80 -14.05
CA GLY A 51 9.37 6.98 -14.44
C GLY A 51 9.01 7.48 -15.83
N ALA A 52 8.78 6.58 -16.80
CA ALA A 52 8.30 6.96 -18.12
C ALA A 52 6.92 7.63 -18.04
N LEU A 53 5.98 7.08 -17.25
CA LEU A 53 4.66 7.67 -17.04
C LEU A 53 4.72 9.04 -16.34
N VAL A 54 5.56 9.17 -15.31
CA VAL A 54 5.60 10.38 -14.46
C VAL A 54 6.38 11.54 -15.10
N TYR A 55 7.47 11.24 -15.81
CA TYR A 55 8.38 12.29 -16.31
C TYR A 55 8.16 12.64 -17.78
N THR A 56 7.59 11.74 -18.58
CA THR A 56 7.31 12.02 -19.99
C THR A 56 6.04 12.84 -20.09
N ASP A 57 6.17 14.05 -20.61
CA ASP A 57 5.02 14.89 -20.91
C ASP A 57 4.57 14.64 -22.34
N VAL A 58 3.26 14.55 -22.52
CA VAL A 58 2.62 14.31 -23.81
C VAL A 58 1.64 15.44 -24.14
N THR A 59 1.42 15.63 -25.43
CA THR A 59 0.40 16.54 -25.96
C THR A 59 -0.45 15.72 -26.93
N ILE A 60 -1.76 15.73 -26.72
CA ILE A 60 -2.72 15.02 -27.56
C ILE A 60 -4.00 15.81 -27.67
N GLU A 61 -4.53 15.82 -28.89
CA GLU A 61 -5.89 16.22 -29.20
C GLU A 61 -6.54 15.02 -29.86
N ALA A 62 -7.60 14.52 -29.23
CA ALA A 62 -8.35 13.37 -29.70
C ALA A 62 -9.84 13.70 -29.60
N ASP A 63 -10.53 13.48 -30.71
CA ASP A 63 -11.99 13.57 -30.79
C ASP A 63 -12.56 12.17 -31.06
N ALA A 64 -13.32 11.64 -30.10
CA ALA A 64 -13.99 10.35 -30.15
C ALA A 64 -13.10 9.18 -30.64
N SER A 65 -11.84 9.15 -30.23
CA SER A 65 -10.87 8.14 -30.66
C SER A 65 -10.97 6.87 -29.82
N PRO A 66 -10.91 5.66 -30.40
CA PRO A 66 -10.98 4.41 -29.63
C PRO A 66 -9.88 4.32 -28.57
N LEU A 67 -10.21 3.84 -27.38
CA LEU A 67 -9.27 3.63 -26.28
C LEU A 67 -8.04 2.83 -26.70
N SER A 68 -8.22 1.75 -27.47
CA SER A 68 -7.11 0.92 -27.97
C SER A 68 -6.11 1.71 -28.82
N THR A 69 -6.58 2.67 -29.60
CA THR A 69 -5.72 3.56 -30.40
C THR A 69 -5.01 4.57 -29.53
N MET A 70 -5.70 5.15 -28.54
CA MET A 70 -5.12 6.08 -27.58
C MET A 70 -4.02 5.41 -26.74
N LEU A 71 -4.23 4.17 -26.30
CA LEU A 71 -3.25 3.41 -25.53
C LEU A 71 -2.02 3.06 -26.39
N ARG A 72 -2.21 2.61 -27.63
CA ARG A 72 -1.08 2.39 -28.57
C ARG A 72 -0.27 3.65 -28.82
N TRP A 73 -0.94 4.78 -29.02
CA TRP A 73 -0.26 6.07 -29.14
C TRP A 73 0.55 6.40 -27.88
N LEU A 74 0.00 6.13 -26.70
CA LEU A 74 0.69 6.36 -25.44
C LEU A 74 1.91 5.44 -25.28
N GLU A 75 1.79 4.15 -25.64
CA GLU A 75 2.91 3.19 -25.70
C GLU A 75 4.05 3.72 -26.56
N ASP A 76 3.74 4.18 -27.78
CA ASP A 76 4.72 4.72 -28.72
C ASP A 76 5.37 6.00 -28.19
N ALA A 77 4.60 6.87 -27.51
CA ALA A 77 5.09 8.11 -26.95
C ALA A 77 6.05 7.91 -25.77
N ILE A 78 5.78 6.95 -24.89
CA ILE A 78 6.57 6.73 -23.66
C ILE A 78 7.60 5.58 -23.78
N GLY A 79 7.47 4.73 -24.81
CA GLY A 79 8.35 3.57 -25.03
C GLY A 79 8.16 2.45 -24.00
N VAL A 80 6.96 2.32 -23.43
CA VAL A 80 6.62 1.29 -22.44
C VAL A 80 5.45 0.47 -22.93
N GLN A 81 5.49 -0.84 -22.68
CA GLN A 81 4.40 -1.75 -22.98
C GLN A 81 3.21 -1.56 -22.04
N ILE A 82 2.04 -1.38 -22.64
CA ILE A 82 0.73 -1.24 -22.01
C ILE A 82 -0.15 -2.40 -22.47
N VAL A 83 -0.67 -3.16 -21.51
CA VAL A 83 -1.52 -4.32 -21.77
C VAL A 83 -2.94 -4.01 -21.33
N LEU A 84 -3.86 -3.94 -22.30
CA LEU A 84 -5.28 -3.81 -22.04
C LEU A 84 -5.88 -5.17 -21.61
N ARG A 85 -6.56 -5.18 -20.46
CA ARG A 85 -7.21 -6.34 -19.82
C ARG A 85 -8.72 -6.11 -19.75
N ALA A 86 -9.33 -5.83 -20.89
CA ALA A 86 -10.76 -5.57 -21.01
C ALA A 86 -11.43 -6.47 -22.05
N GLU A 87 -12.71 -6.28 -22.30
CA GLU A 87 -13.40 -6.89 -23.44
C GLU A 87 -13.16 -6.07 -24.71
N ASP A 88 -13.31 -6.69 -25.88
CA ASP A 88 -13.07 -6.00 -27.16
C ASP A 88 -14.01 -4.78 -27.31
N ALA A 89 -15.25 -4.89 -26.83
CA ALA A 89 -16.20 -3.78 -26.84
C ALA A 89 -15.74 -2.57 -26.01
N ASP A 90 -15.00 -2.80 -24.92
CA ASP A 90 -14.44 -1.73 -24.11
C ASP A 90 -13.25 -1.05 -24.80
N ALA A 91 -12.50 -1.80 -25.60
CA ALA A 91 -11.33 -1.32 -26.33
C ALA A 91 -11.70 -0.31 -27.44
N ASP A 92 -12.93 -0.40 -27.94
CA ASP A 92 -13.48 0.50 -28.98
C ASP A 92 -14.18 1.74 -28.40
N ARG A 93 -14.20 1.89 -27.07
CA ARG A 93 -14.85 3.02 -26.41
C ARG A 93 -14.22 4.36 -26.85
N PRO A 94 -15.03 5.35 -27.28
CA PRO A 94 -14.53 6.64 -27.74
C PRO A 94 -14.04 7.47 -26.55
N ILE A 95 -12.84 8.02 -26.70
CA ILE A 95 -12.18 8.91 -25.74
C ILE A 95 -11.99 10.27 -26.42
N THR A 96 -12.40 11.34 -25.73
CA THR A 96 -12.19 12.72 -26.18
C THR A 96 -11.34 13.44 -25.14
N LEU A 97 -10.17 13.92 -25.55
CA LEU A 97 -9.20 14.58 -24.68
C LEU A 97 -8.46 15.67 -25.44
N GLN A 98 -8.26 16.81 -24.78
CA GLN A 98 -7.35 17.85 -25.24
C GLN A 98 -6.39 18.16 -24.10
N ILE A 99 -5.15 17.73 -24.26
CA ILE A 99 -4.13 17.79 -23.22
C ILE A 99 -2.87 18.39 -23.82
N GLU A 100 -2.34 19.42 -23.16
CA GLU A 100 -1.09 20.07 -23.55
C GLU A 100 -0.06 19.91 -22.43
N GLN A 101 1.08 19.30 -22.79
CA GLN A 101 2.27 19.18 -21.94
C GLN A 101 2.00 18.62 -20.53
N GLN A 102 1.13 17.62 -20.41
CA GLN A 102 0.87 16.93 -19.13
C GLN A 102 1.65 15.63 -19.03
N PRO A 103 1.98 15.16 -17.81
CA PRO A 103 2.55 13.84 -17.62
C PRO A 103 1.69 12.75 -18.27
N ALA A 104 2.36 11.75 -18.85
CA ALA A 104 1.71 10.59 -19.43
C ALA A 104 0.83 9.85 -18.41
N LEU A 105 1.22 9.83 -17.12
CA LEU A 105 0.42 9.30 -16.03
C LEU A 105 -0.94 10.00 -15.91
N THR A 106 -0.92 11.34 -15.84
CA THR A 106 -2.13 12.15 -15.73
C THR A 106 -3.01 12.00 -16.97
N THR A 107 -2.39 11.95 -18.14
CA THR A 107 -3.08 11.71 -19.41
C THR A 107 -3.76 10.34 -19.42
N LEU A 108 -3.07 9.30 -18.94
CA LEU A 108 -3.63 7.97 -18.76
C LEU A 108 -4.82 7.99 -17.80
N GLU A 109 -4.69 8.61 -16.62
CA GLU A 109 -5.78 8.72 -15.65
C GLU A 109 -7.04 9.37 -16.26
N PHE A 110 -6.88 10.47 -17.01
CA PHE A 110 -7.99 11.10 -17.72
C PHE A 110 -8.62 10.22 -18.81
N MET A 111 -7.86 9.31 -19.43
CA MET A 111 -8.44 8.31 -20.34
C MET A 111 -9.30 7.31 -19.56
N LEU A 112 -8.81 6.81 -18.42
CA LEU A 112 -9.50 5.79 -17.62
C LEU A 112 -10.79 6.32 -17.00
N ASP A 113 -10.82 7.59 -16.59
CA ASP A 113 -12.02 8.24 -16.06
C ASP A 113 -13.18 8.24 -17.06
N GLN A 114 -12.90 8.20 -18.36
CA GLN A 114 -13.93 8.12 -19.41
C GLN A 114 -14.38 6.68 -19.69
N CYS A 115 -13.64 5.67 -19.21
CA CYS A 115 -13.84 4.27 -19.57
C CYS A 115 -14.93 3.56 -18.77
N GLY A 116 -15.31 4.06 -17.61
CA GLY A 116 -16.34 3.44 -16.79
C GLY A 116 -16.95 4.41 -15.78
N PRO A 117 -18.18 4.15 -15.31
CA PRO A 117 -18.73 4.88 -14.18
C PRO A 117 -17.99 4.49 -12.88
N PHE A 118 -17.94 5.41 -11.92
CA PHE A 118 -17.49 5.16 -10.53
C PHE A 118 -16.06 4.59 -10.37
N ASP A 119 -15.10 5.08 -11.14
CA ASP A 119 -13.68 4.69 -11.01
C ASP A 119 -13.44 3.17 -11.10
N ASP A 120 -14.26 2.45 -11.86
CA ASP A 120 -14.11 0.99 -12.03
C ASP A 120 -12.85 0.62 -12.85
N TRP A 121 -12.35 1.56 -13.64
CA TRP A 121 -11.15 1.38 -14.46
C TRP A 121 -9.91 1.86 -13.72
N THR A 122 -8.85 1.08 -13.78
CA THR A 122 -7.58 1.46 -13.19
C THR A 122 -6.40 0.87 -13.96
N TRP A 123 -5.20 1.21 -13.51
CA TRP A 123 -3.95 0.67 -14.01
C TRP A 123 -3.16 0.06 -12.86
N GLN A 124 -2.28 -0.89 -13.17
CA GLN A 124 -1.38 -1.51 -12.20
C GLN A 124 -0.03 -1.85 -12.84
N LEU A 125 1.03 -1.91 -12.04
CA LEU A 125 2.35 -2.34 -12.51
C LEU A 125 2.52 -3.82 -12.26
N ARG A 126 2.83 -4.57 -13.31
CA ARG A 126 3.02 -6.01 -13.19
C ARG A 126 4.08 -6.50 -14.14
N ARG A 127 5.12 -7.17 -13.62
CA ARG A 127 6.21 -7.77 -14.43
C ARG A 127 6.87 -6.77 -15.40
N GLY A 128 7.02 -5.51 -14.99
CA GLY A 128 7.63 -4.48 -15.82
C GLY A 128 6.76 -3.98 -16.99
N VAL A 129 5.44 -4.21 -16.97
CA VAL A 129 4.49 -3.62 -17.90
C VAL A 129 3.39 -2.88 -17.15
N VAL A 130 2.69 -1.99 -17.83
CA VAL A 130 1.47 -1.35 -17.33
C VAL A 130 0.29 -2.22 -17.76
N GLU A 131 -0.48 -2.77 -16.81
CA GLU A 131 -1.77 -3.40 -17.12
C GLU A 131 -2.89 -2.39 -16.86
N ILE A 132 -3.83 -2.27 -17.81
CA ILE A 132 -4.99 -1.37 -17.74
C ILE A 132 -6.25 -2.18 -17.89
N GLY A 133 -7.29 -1.87 -17.13
CA GLY A 133 -8.62 -2.46 -17.33
C GLY A 133 -9.54 -2.24 -16.14
N PRO A 134 -10.75 -2.83 -16.18
CA PRO A 134 -11.64 -2.82 -15.03
C PRO A 134 -11.02 -3.56 -13.85
N LYS A 135 -11.26 -3.06 -12.63
CA LYS A 135 -10.73 -3.62 -11.38
C LYS A 135 -11.05 -5.10 -11.24
N SER A 136 -12.23 -5.53 -11.68
CA SER A 136 -12.66 -6.94 -11.70
C SER A 136 -11.73 -7.87 -12.50
N ARG A 137 -11.17 -7.40 -13.63
CA ARG A 137 -10.21 -8.14 -14.46
C ARG A 137 -8.80 -8.08 -13.88
N LEU A 138 -8.41 -6.91 -13.36
CA LEU A 138 -7.08 -6.71 -12.77
C LEU A 138 -6.90 -7.44 -11.43
N ALA A 139 -8.00 -7.72 -10.73
CA ALA A 139 -8.00 -8.43 -9.45
C ALA A 139 -8.07 -9.97 -9.56
N ALA A 140 -7.78 -10.53 -10.74
CA ALA A 140 -7.73 -11.97 -10.95
C ALA A 140 -6.77 -12.66 -9.96
N SER A 141 -7.05 -13.92 -9.58
CA SER A 141 -6.30 -14.61 -8.52
C SER A 141 -4.79 -14.73 -8.79
N SER A 142 -4.37 -14.71 -10.06
CA SER A 142 -2.97 -14.76 -10.50
C SER A 142 -2.26 -13.40 -10.44
N ALA A 143 -3.01 -12.31 -10.25
CA ALA A 143 -2.50 -10.95 -10.08
C ALA A 143 -2.32 -10.55 -8.61
N LEU A 144 -2.76 -11.39 -7.67
CA LEU A 144 -2.68 -11.11 -6.24
C LEU A 144 -1.27 -11.34 -5.71
N GLU A 145 -0.69 -10.30 -5.11
CA GLU A 145 0.64 -10.31 -4.51
C GLU A 145 0.53 -10.27 -2.98
N LEU A 146 1.39 -11.02 -2.31
CA LEU A 146 1.52 -11.00 -0.86
C LEU A 146 2.59 -9.97 -0.47
N ARG A 147 2.21 -8.92 0.26
CA ARG A 147 3.12 -7.92 0.83
C ARG A 147 2.97 -7.85 2.34
N VAL A 148 4.08 -7.62 3.03
CA VAL A 148 4.13 -7.46 4.49
C VAL A 148 4.50 -6.02 4.79
N TYR A 149 3.61 -5.32 5.49
CA TYR A 149 3.79 -3.92 5.89
C TYR A 149 4.10 -3.87 7.40
N PRO A 150 5.34 -3.56 7.81
CA PRO A 150 5.62 -3.28 9.21
C PRO A 150 4.92 -1.99 9.62
N ILE A 151 4.18 -2.03 10.73
CA ILE A 151 3.41 -0.87 11.25
C ILE A 151 3.75 -0.56 12.72
N LEU A 152 4.85 -1.11 13.26
CA LEU A 152 5.22 -0.92 14.67
C LEU A 152 5.35 0.56 15.05
N ASP A 153 5.86 1.37 14.13
CA ASP A 153 5.96 2.82 14.27
C ASP A 153 4.58 3.47 14.48
N LEU A 154 3.58 3.06 13.69
CA LEU A 154 2.19 3.52 13.80
C LEU A 154 1.49 3.04 15.07
N LEU A 155 1.94 1.94 15.66
CA LEU A 155 1.36 1.38 16.89
C LEU A 155 1.95 2.00 18.17
N THR A 156 2.92 2.90 18.05
CA THR A 156 3.57 3.51 19.21
C THR A 156 2.61 4.45 19.91
N VAL A 157 2.28 4.14 21.16
CA VAL A 157 1.45 4.99 22.01
C VAL A 157 2.36 5.98 22.73
N SER A 158 2.07 7.28 22.63
CA SER A 158 2.73 8.28 23.49
C SER A 158 2.46 7.90 24.95
N PRO A 159 3.47 7.83 25.81
CA PRO A 159 3.24 7.62 27.24
C PRO A 159 2.25 8.68 27.72
N ASP A 160 1.15 8.24 28.31
CA ASP A 160 0.26 9.14 29.03
C ASP A 160 0.99 9.54 30.32
N TYR A 161 1.70 10.65 30.24
CA TYR A 161 2.19 11.35 31.41
C TYR A 161 0.95 11.88 32.10
N GLY A 162 0.46 11.11 33.07
CA GLY A 162 -0.75 11.42 33.81
C GLY A 162 -0.75 12.87 34.32
N PRO A 163 -1.91 13.41 34.70
CA PRO A 163 -2.02 14.80 35.13
C PRO A 163 -0.96 15.08 36.18
N ALA A 164 -0.13 16.10 35.94
CA ALA A 164 0.86 16.53 36.91
C ALA A 164 0.15 16.70 38.27
N PRO A 165 0.75 16.22 39.37
CA PRO A 165 0.13 16.36 40.68
C PRO A 165 -0.26 17.82 40.89
N GLY A 166 -1.55 18.05 41.14
CA GLY A 166 -2.06 19.38 41.39
C GLY A 166 -1.47 19.91 42.69
N LEU A 167 -0.76 21.03 42.61
CA LEU A 167 -0.31 21.74 43.80
C LEU A 167 -1.50 22.51 44.37
N ASP A 168 -2.03 22.03 45.49
CA ASP A 168 -3.07 22.71 46.25
C ASP A 168 -2.46 23.92 46.99
N MET A 169 -2.33 25.04 46.28
CA MET A 169 -1.75 26.28 46.82
C MET A 169 -2.56 26.83 48.01
N GLU A 170 -3.87 26.57 48.06
CA GLU A 170 -4.74 27.02 49.14
C GLU A 170 -4.43 26.29 50.46
N ARG A 171 -4.18 24.98 50.39
CA ARG A 171 -3.67 24.21 51.53
C ARG A 171 -2.22 24.57 51.91
N ALA A 172 -1.36 24.84 50.94
CA ALA A 172 0.03 25.24 51.19
C ALA A 172 0.14 26.63 51.85
N LEU A 173 -0.76 27.57 51.52
CA LEU A 173 -0.80 28.92 52.10
C LEU A 173 -1.41 28.92 53.52
N THR A 174 -2.38 28.04 53.78
CA THR A 174 -3.04 27.93 55.11
C THR A 174 -2.14 27.24 56.15
N GLN A 175 -1.22 26.37 55.73
CA GLN A 175 -0.28 25.66 56.61
C GLN A 175 0.86 26.53 57.18
N ASN A 176 1.09 27.74 56.66
CA ASN A 176 2.22 28.59 57.05
C ASN A 176 1.95 29.51 58.26
N GLN A 177 0.77 29.43 58.90
CA GLN A 177 0.44 30.27 60.06
C GLN A 177 0.43 29.55 61.43
N GLU A 178 0.59 28.23 61.50
CA GLU A 178 0.60 27.51 62.78
C GLU A 178 1.73 26.47 62.89
N THR A 179 2.56 26.71 63.90
CA THR A 179 3.65 25.89 64.43
C THR A 179 3.28 24.41 64.60
N GLY A 180 4.12 23.49 64.09
CA GLY A 180 4.20 22.12 64.61
C GLY A 180 3.95 20.98 63.60
N THR A 181 5.04 20.48 63.04
CA THR A 181 5.29 19.09 62.59
C THR A 181 4.07 18.20 62.32
N THR A 182 3.55 18.21 61.08
CA THR A 182 2.89 17.04 60.46
C THR A 182 2.99 17.17 58.94
N VAL A 183 3.77 16.29 58.30
CA VAL A 183 3.91 16.21 56.84
C VAL A 183 2.68 15.51 56.27
N GLY A 184 1.59 16.26 56.06
CA GLY A 184 0.38 15.79 55.39
C GLY A 184 0.48 16.03 53.88
N SER A 185 0.34 14.96 53.09
CA SER A 185 0.47 14.98 51.63
C SER A 185 -0.47 16.02 50.97
N ILE A 186 0.11 16.98 50.24
CA ILE A 186 -0.55 18.11 49.56
C ILE A 186 -1.08 17.70 48.15
N VAL A 187 -0.97 16.41 47.80
CA VAL A 187 -1.24 15.90 46.44
C VAL A 187 -2.68 15.37 46.34
N ALA A 188 -3.46 15.93 45.42
CA ALA A 188 -4.80 15.45 45.11
C ALA A 188 -4.78 14.08 44.37
N SER A 189 -5.74 13.22 44.66
CA SER A 189 -5.86 11.89 44.04
C SER A 189 -6.07 12.00 42.52
N PRO A 190 -5.38 11.17 41.70
CA PRO A 190 -5.52 11.22 40.25
C PRO A 190 -6.95 10.87 39.78
N LYS A 191 -7.45 11.59 38.77
CA LYS A 191 -8.67 11.20 38.04
C LYS A 191 -8.47 9.86 37.32
N GLU A 192 -9.57 9.13 37.19
CA GLU A 192 -9.66 7.81 36.56
C GLU A 192 -9.09 7.82 35.13
N ARG A 193 -8.15 6.90 34.86
CA ARG A 193 -7.36 6.84 33.62
C ARG A 193 -8.20 6.17 32.52
N VAL A 194 -8.19 6.74 31.32
CA VAL A 194 -8.65 6.00 30.13
C VAL A 194 -7.56 5.01 29.76
N ALA A 195 -7.86 3.71 29.75
CA ALA A 195 -6.90 2.70 29.33
C ALA A 195 -6.51 2.93 27.86
N SER A 196 -5.22 3.12 27.59
CA SER A 196 -4.72 3.17 26.22
C SER A 196 -4.97 1.82 25.54
N LYS A 197 -5.47 1.84 24.29
CA LYS A 197 -5.65 0.63 23.50
C LYS A 197 -4.33 -0.15 23.38
N SER A 198 -4.42 -1.47 23.46
CA SER A 198 -3.24 -2.31 23.25
C SER A 198 -2.75 -2.18 21.79
N PRO A 199 -1.44 -2.36 21.52
CA PRO A 199 -0.92 -2.36 20.14
C PRO A 199 -1.63 -3.36 19.22
N GLU A 200 -2.09 -4.49 19.77
CA GLU A 200 -2.85 -5.48 19.01
C GLU A 200 -4.25 -4.99 18.63
N GLU A 201 -4.95 -4.31 19.55
CA GLU A 201 -6.25 -3.71 19.29
C GLU A 201 -6.15 -2.56 18.27
N THR A 202 -5.11 -1.73 18.39
CA THR A 202 -4.81 -0.68 17.42
C THR A 202 -4.49 -1.27 16.04
N GLY A 203 -3.67 -2.33 15.97
CA GLY A 203 -3.35 -3.01 14.70
C GLY A 203 -4.57 -3.62 14.03
N ARG A 204 -5.50 -4.21 14.80
CA ARG A 204 -6.79 -4.70 14.28
C ARG A 204 -7.70 -3.55 13.84
N THR A 205 -7.72 -2.45 14.59
CA THR A 205 -8.47 -1.24 14.20
C THR A 205 -7.97 -0.69 12.87
N LEU A 206 -6.64 -0.61 12.69
CA LEU A 206 -6.03 -0.16 11.44
C LEU A 206 -6.37 -1.11 10.28
N ALA A 207 -6.35 -2.42 10.51
CA ALA A 207 -6.79 -3.41 9.54
C ALA A 207 -8.23 -3.15 9.08
N THR A 208 -9.15 -2.89 10.02
CA THR A 208 -10.54 -2.55 9.70
C THR A 208 -10.65 -1.26 8.89
N LEU A 209 -9.99 -0.18 9.32
CA LEU A 209 -10.02 1.11 8.63
C LEU A 209 -9.49 1.00 7.19
N LEU A 210 -8.40 0.26 6.98
CA LEU A 210 -7.87 0.03 5.64
C LEU A 210 -8.87 -0.69 4.74
N THR A 211 -9.58 -1.71 5.28
CA THR A 211 -10.59 -2.43 4.51
C THR A 211 -11.85 -1.62 4.20
N GLU A 212 -12.13 -0.59 4.99
CA GLU A 212 -13.27 0.32 4.78
C GLU A 212 -12.96 1.44 3.79
N ILE A 213 -11.73 1.94 3.79
CA ILE A 213 -11.33 3.12 3.01
C ILE A 213 -10.79 2.73 1.63
N ILE A 214 -9.95 1.70 1.57
CA ILE A 214 -9.24 1.32 0.34
C ILE A 214 -10.03 0.26 -0.36
N GLU A 215 -10.64 0.58 -1.51
CA GLU A 215 -11.28 -0.39 -2.40
C GLU A 215 -12.16 -1.42 -1.66
N PRO A 216 -13.22 -0.98 -0.94
CA PRO A 216 -13.96 -1.83 0.01
C PRO A 216 -14.49 -3.13 -0.62
N GLU A 217 -14.93 -3.07 -1.87
CA GLU A 217 -15.44 -4.21 -2.64
C GLU A 217 -14.38 -5.27 -2.98
N GLN A 218 -13.08 -4.93 -2.89
CA GLN A 218 -12.00 -5.85 -3.23
C GLN A 218 -11.66 -6.83 -2.09
N TRP A 219 -12.10 -6.56 -0.86
CA TRP A 219 -11.74 -7.39 0.29
C TRP A 219 -12.65 -8.61 0.44
N SER A 220 -12.07 -9.72 0.93
CA SER A 220 -12.78 -10.99 1.13
C SER A 220 -13.98 -10.90 2.05
N THR A 221 -14.02 -9.90 2.94
CA THR A 221 -15.17 -9.60 3.80
C THR A 221 -16.38 -9.08 3.02
N ALA A 222 -16.15 -8.39 1.90
CA ALA A 222 -17.18 -7.94 0.95
C ALA A 222 -17.37 -8.91 -0.24
N GLY A 223 -16.67 -10.05 -0.24
CA GLY A 223 -16.72 -11.05 -1.32
C GLY A 223 -15.65 -10.85 -2.42
N GLY A 224 -14.76 -9.87 -2.25
CA GLY A 224 -13.65 -9.64 -3.16
C GLY A 224 -12.45 -10.59 -2.97
N PRO A 225 -11.45 -10.53 -3.86
CA PRO A 225 -10.32 -11.46 -3.87
C PRO A 225 -9.19 -11.13 -2.88
N ALA A 226 -9.13 -9.91 -2.34
CA ALA A 226 -8.06 -9.43 -1.48
C ALA A 226 -8.24 -9.88 -0.02
N GLN A 227 -7.13 -10.03 0.70
CA GLN A 227 -7.10 -10.45 2.10
C GLN A 227 -6.14 -9.58 2.89
N LEU A 228 -6.51 -9.24 4.12
CA LEU A 228 -5.68 -8.47 5.04
C LEU A 228 -5.73 -9.11 6.43
N ARG A 229 -4.57 -9.28 7.07
CA ARG A 229 -4.46 -9.77 8.44
C ARG A 229 -3.39 -9.03 9.21
N TYR A 230 -3.70 -8.65 10.44
CA TYR A 230 -2.69 -8.16 11.39
C TYR A 230 -1.98 -9.35 12.07
N HIS A 231 -0.66 -9.29 12.16
CA HIS A 231 0.16 -10.25 12.88
C HIS A 231 1.40 -9.57 13.47
N ARG A 232 1.53 -9.54 14.81
CA ARG A 232 2.74 -9.13 15.55
C ARG A 232 3.39 -7.83 15.02
N GLY A 233 2.62 -6.75 14.90
CA GLY A 233 3.14 -5.46 14.46
C GLY A 233 3.26 -5.30 12.94
N ALA A 234 2.78 -6.26 12.14
CA ALA A 234 2.75 -6.15 10.69
C ALA A 234 1.36 -6.43 10.12
N LEU A 235 1.05 -5.82 8.98
CA LEU A 235 -0.09 -6.19 8.14
C LEU A 235 0.40 -7.10 7.03
N ILE A 236 -0.18 -8.29 6.96
CA ILE A 236 0.03 -9.24 5.87
C ILE A 236 -1.14 -9.05 4.90
N VAL A 237 -0.84 -8.52 3.71
CA VAL A 237 -1.83 -8.14 2.71
C VAL A 237 -1.62 -8.97 1.45
N ARG A 238 -2.65 -9.67 1.00
CA ARG A 238 -2.69 -10.35 -0.30
C ARG A 238 -3.70 -9.62 -1.18
N ALA A 239 -3.24 -8.83 -2.14
CA ALA A 239 -4.11 -7.97 -2.95
C ALA A 239 -3.49 -7.71 -4.34
N PRO A 240 -4.26 -7.17 -5.31
CA PRO A 240 -3.71 -6.67 -6.57
C PRO A 240 -2.80 -5.45 -6.35
N ASP A 241 -1.97 -5.11 -7.33
CA ASP A 241 -1.01 -4.01 -7.20
C ASP A 241 -1.68 -2.64 -7.03
N PHE A 242 -2.84 -2.38 -7.67
CA PHE A 242 -3.56 -1.11 -7.47
C PHE A 242 -4.03 -0.90 -6.02
N VAL A 243 -4.36 -1.98 -5.28
CA VAL A 243 -4.68 -1.91 -3.84
C VAL A 243 -3.42 -1.61 -3.04
N HIS A 244 -2.32 -2.31 -3.31
CA HIS A 244 -1.04 -2.07 -2.64
C HIS A 244 -0.52 -0.64 -2.86
N ARG A 245 -0.72 -0.09 -4.07
CA ARG A 245 -0.39 1.29 -4.42
C ARG A 245 -1.15 2.29 -3.55
N GLN A 246 -2.44 2.04 -3.25
CA GLN A 246 -3.20 2.91 -2.36
C GLN A 246 -2.77 2.80 -0.90
N ILE A 247 -2.27 1.65 -0.46
CA ILE A 247 -1.82 1.44 0.94
C ILE A 247 -0.54 2.22 1.25
N ASN A 248 0.50 2.10 0.43
CA ASN A 248 1.82 2.68 0.74
C ASN A 248 2.58 3.18 -0.50
N GLY A 249 1.91 3.32 -1.64
CA GLY A 249 2.58 3.60 -2.91
C GLY A 249 3.52 2.47 -3.35
N TYR A 250 4.58 2.85 -4.06
CA TYR A 250 5.63 1.94 -4.51
C TYR A 250 6.86 2.04 -3.61
N ALA A 251 7.50 0.91 -3.33
CA ALA A 251 8.72 0.84 -2.51
C ALA A 251 9.99 1.37 -3.23
N PHE A 252 9.83 1.88 -4.45
CA PHE A 252 10.88 2.41 -5.29
C PHE A 252 10.50 3.79 -5.81
N ALA A 253 11.50 4.62 -6.07
CA ALA A 253 11.30 5.89 -6.75
C ALA A 253 11.16 5.69 -8.27
N PRO A 254 10.33 6.47 -8.97
CA PRO A 254 10.29 6.47 -10.43
C PRO A 254 11.68 6.79 -11.01
N ALA A 255 12.16 5.98 -11.94
CA ALA A 255 13.46 6.16 -12.59
C ALA A 255 13.30 7.04 -13.83
N ARG A 256 13.87 8.24 -13.82
CA ARG A 256 13.78 9.17 -14.95
C ARG A 256 14.35 8.56 -16.24
N PRO A 257 13.59 8.54 -17.35
CA PRO A 257 14.11 8.12 -18.65
C PRO A 257 15.26 9.05 -19.09
N ARG A 258 16.33 8.47 -19.66
CA ARG A 258 17.50 9.24 -20.12
C ARG A 258 17.18 10.22 -21.25
N SER A 259 16.12 9.96 -22.02
CA SER A 259 15.65 10.78 -23.13
C SER A 259 14.90 12.05 -22.69
N VAL A 260 14.49 12.15 -21.41
CA VAL A 260 13.65 13.25 -20.92
C VAL A 260 14.50 14.30 -20.22
N ALA A 261 14.47 15.53 -20.74
CA ALA A 261 15.12 16.67 -20.11
C ALA A 261 14.49 16.99 -18.74
N PRO A 262 15.29 17.37 -17.73
CA PRO A 262 14.75 17.77 -16.43
C PRO A 262 13.89 19.04 -16.57
N ARG A 263 12.63 19.01 -16.10
CA ARG A 263 11.84 20.23 -15.95
C ARG A 263 12.59 21.20 -15.03
N ARG A 264 12.91 22.39 -15.53
CA ARG A 264 13.59 23.44 -14.77
C ARG A 264 12.54 24.41 -14.25
N VAL A 265 12.45 24.52 -12.94
CA VAL A 265 11.62 25.53 -12.29
C VAL A 265 12.49 26.77 -12.08
N GLU A 266 12.23 27.83 -12.84
CA GLU A 266 12.82 29.14 -12.62
C GLU A 266 11.83 30.02 -11.86
N TYR A 267 12.23 30.50 -10.69
CA TYR A 267 11.49 31.54 -10.01
C TYR A 267 12.05 32.90 -10.44
N ARG A 268 11.24 33.70 -11.16
CA ARG A 268 11.61 35.05 -11.59
C ARG A 268 10.55 36.05 -11.11
N SER A 269 11.00 37.02 -10.31
CA SER A 269 10.22 38.21 -9.95
C SER A 269 8.79 37.92 -9.45
N GLY A 270 8.64 36.98 -8.52
CA GLY A 270 7.33 36.63 -7.97
C GLY A 270 6.54 35.58 -8.76
N ARG A 271 7.04 35.12 -9.92
CA ARG A 271 6.40 34.11 -10.77
C ARG A 271 7.25 32.85 -10.88
N THR A 272 6.59 31.71 -10.78
CA THR A 272 7.17 30.39 -11.07
C THR A 272 7.01 30.11 -12.56
N LEU A 273 8.13 30.01 -13.28
CA LEU A 273 8.19 29.59 -14.68
C LEU A 273 8.71 28.14 -14.72
N ILE A 274 7.97 27.25 -15.36
CA ILE A 274 8.40 25.87 -15.54
C ILE A 274 8.86 25.74 -17.00
N GLY A 275 10.17 25.66 -17.21
CA GLY A 275 10.80 25.40 -18.50
C GLY A 275 11.24 23.94 -18.65
N ARG A 276 11.61 23.56 -19.86
CA ARG A 276 12.34 22.32 -20.15
C ARG A 276 13.80 22.61 -20.46
#